data_AF-A0A6M0SSC2-F1
#
_entry.id   AF-A0A6M0SSC2-F1
#
_cell.length_a   1.000
_cell.length_b   1.000
_cell.length_c   1.000
_cell.angle_alpha   90.00
_cell.angle_beta   90.00
_cell.angle_gamma   90.00
#
_symmetry.space_group_name_H-M   'P 1'
#
loop_
_entity.id
_entity.type
_entity.pdbx_description
1 polymer ?
#
loop_
_entity_poly.entity_id
_entity_poly.type
_entity_poly.pdbx_seq_one_letter_code
_entity_poly.pdbx_strand_id
1 'polypeptide(L)'
;MKKARDDYNTLVSQGNLNKGHHKQGLAFGGENINDNITYTGESTIKSGKLEDLDLEFYSENGYGKENAKTLKIYKNEKGIYVFGNNPRHTAATNFQNKVLKWQRDNGLRK
;
A
#
# COMPACT_ATOMS: atom_id res chain seq x y z
N MET A 1 4.97 -15.77 6.22
CA MET A 1 4.51 -14.41 5.84
C MET A 1 4.15 -13.53 7.03
N LYS A 2 3.34 -13.99 7.99
CA LYS A 2 2.94 -13.17 9.15
C LYS A 2 4.14 -12.62 9.94
N LYS A 3 5.06 -13.49 10.38
CA LYS A 3 6.28 -13.11 11.09
C LYS A 3 7.10 -12.02 10.38
N ALA A 4 7.48 -12.24 9.11
CA ALA A 4 8.24 -11.27 8.33
C ALA A 4 7.54 -9.90 8.18
N ARG A 5 6.20 -9.89 8.18
CA ARG A 5 5.40 -8.66 8.11
C ARG A 5 5.31 -7.95 9.46
N ASP A 6 5.21 -8.71 10.54
CA ASP A 6 5.27 -8.19 11.91
C ASP A 6 6.67 -7.59 12.18
N ASP A 7 7.74 -8.28 11.76
CA ASP A 7 9.12 -7.81 11.85
C ASP A 7 9.30 -6.47 11.10
N TYR A 8 8.75 -6.36 9.87
CA TYR A 8 8.76 -5.10 9.12
C TYR A 8 8.10 -3.96 9.90
N ASN A 9 6.91 -4.20 10.46
CA ASN A 9 6.18 -3.18 11.21
C ASN A 9 6.97 -2.72 12.45
N THR A 10 7.60 -3.66 13.16
CA THR A 10 8.47 -3.36 14.30
C THR A 10 9.64 -2.49 13.88
N LEU A 11 10.37 -2.86 12.83
CA LEU A 11 11.52 -2.11 12.33
C LEU A 11 11.13 -0.68 11.90
N VAL A 12 10.00 -0.52 11.21
CA VAL A 12 9.47 0.79 10.83
C VAL A 12 9.11 1.62 12.06
N SER A 13 8.45 1.01 13.07
CA SER A 13 8.08 1.73 14.30
C SER A 13 9.29 2.19 15.13
N GLN A 14 10.39 1.45 15.06
CA GLN A 14 11.65 1.77 15.73
C GLN A 14 12.51 2.76 14.95
N GLY A 15 12.12 3.13 13.72
CA GLY A 15 12.92 3.97 12.83
C GLY A 15 14.11 3.25 12.17
N ASN A 16 14.20 1.92 12.33
CA ASN A 16 15.28 1.09 11.77
C ASN A 16 15.07 0.76 10.29
N LEU A 17 13.85 0.94 9.78
CA LEU A 17 13.50 0.71 8.37
C LEU A 17 12.55 1.80 7.87
N ASN A 18 12.78 2.24 6.63
CA ASN A 18 11.90 3.21 5.99
C ASN A 18 10.50 2.62 5.75
N LYS A 19 9.46 3.44 5.92
CA LYS A 19 8.11 3.07 5.53
C LYS A 19 7.97 3.13 4.01
N GLY A 20 7.52 2.04 3.39
CA GLY A 20 7.25 1.99 1.97
C GLY A 20 6.73 0.64 1.52
N HIS A 21 7.04 0.30 0.27
CA HIS A 21 6.70 -0.97 -0.34
C HIS A 21 7.97 -1.73 -0.73
N HIS A 22 7.96 -3.06 -0.59
CA HIS A 22 9.10 -3.87 -1.00
C HIS A 22 9.25 -3.88 -2.53
N LYS A 23 10.47 -3.68 -3.06
CA LYS A 23 10.80 -3.84 -4.49
C LYS A 23 10.60 -5.30 -4.90
N GLN A 24 11.13 -6.21 -4.11
CA GLN A 24 10.85 -7.64 -4.18
C GLN A 24 9.95 -8.01 -3.00
N GLY A 25 8.73 -8.45 -3.29
CA GLY A 25 7.78 -8.83 -2.26
C GLY A 25 8.30 -9.96 -1.37
N LEU A 26 7.99 -9.91 -0.07
CA LEU A 26 8.40 -10.94 0.92
C LEU A 26 8.04 -12.37 0.49
N ALA A 27 6.93 -12.56 -0.25
CA ALA A 27 6.49 -13.86 -0.75
C ALA A 27 7.40 -14.43 -1.87
N PHE A 28 8.29 -13.61 -2.42
CA PHE A 28 9.22 -13.95 -3.48
C PHE A 28 10.67 -13.94 -2.96
N GLY A 29 10.89 -14.02 -1.65
CA GLY A 29 12.23 -13.99 -1.05
C GLY A 29 12.80 -12.59 -0.80
N GLY A 30 11.96 -11.55 -0.87
CA GLY A 30 12.38 -10.21 -0.48
C GLY A 30 12.65 -10.08 1.02
N GLU A 31 13.52 -9.16 1.39
CA GLU A 31 13.99 -8.94 2.78
C GLU A 31 13.56 -7.57 3.33
N ASN A 32 13.58 -7.45 4.66
CA ASN A 32 13.28 -6.21 5.40
C ASN A 32 14.52 -5.32 5.55
N ILE A 33 15.05 -4.87 4.43
CA ILE A 33 16.23 -3.98 4.35
C ILE A 33 15.89 -2.72 3.56
N ASN A 34 16.50 -1.59 3.89
CA ASN A 34 16.17 -0.29 3.28
C ASN A 34 16.32 -0.31 1.75
N ASP A 35 17.33 -1.03 1.23
CA ASP A 35 17.56 -1.15 -0.21
C ASP A 35 16.42 -1.85 -0.95
N ASN A 36 15.67 -2.71 -0.25
CA ASN A 36 14.49 -3.38 -0.77
C ASN A 36 13.21 -2.56 -0.55
N ILE A 37 13.25 -1.37 0.07
CA ILE A 37 12.06 -0.53 0.28
C ILE A 37 12.05 0.66 -0.70
N THR A 38 10.90 0.87 -1.32
CA THR A 38 10.60 2.06 -2.12
C THR A 38 9.54 2.87 -1.39
N TYR A 39 9.82 4.16 -1.18
CA TYR A 39 8.82 5.08 -0.65
C TYR A 39 7.66 5.27 -1.64
N THR A 40 6.42 5.06 -1.19
CA THR A 40 5.21 5.18 -2.04
C THR A 40 4.33 6.38 -1.67
N GLY A 41 4.68 7.13 -0.63
CA GLY A 41 3.81 8.19 -0.10
C GLY A 41 2.52 7.70 0.54
N GLU A 42 2.25 6.39 0.55
CA GLU A 42 1.00 5.83 1.04
C GLU A 42 0.89 5.86 2.56
N SER A 43 -0.29 6.24 3.02
CA SER A 43 -0.62 6.28 4.43
C SER A 43 -2.12 6.11 4.64
N THR A 44 -2.54 6.27 5.89
CA THR A 44 -3.94 6.27 6.28
C THR A 44 -4.22 7.42 7.24
N ILE A 45 -5.47 7.87 7.24
CA ILE A 45 -6.00 8.84 8.20
C ILE A 45 -7.31 8.31 8.77
N LYS A 46 -7.56 8.52 10.07
CA LYS A 46 -8.84 8.17 10.69
C LYS A 46 -9.89 9.19 10.25
N SER A 47 -11.08 8.74 9.87
CA SER A 47 -12.19 9.64 9.50
C SER A 47 -12.58 10.57 10.65
N GLY A 48 -12.51 10.11 11.90
CA GLY A 48 -12.72 10.94 13.10
C GLY A 48 -11.67 12.02 13.35
N LYS A 49 -10.67 12.19 12.47
CA LYS A 49 -9.80 13.39 12.46
C LYS A 49 -10.31 14.47 11.48
N LEU A 50 -11.38 14.18 10.75
CA LEU A 50 -11.96 14.98 9.68
C LEU A 50 -13.47 15.17 9.94
N GLU A 51 -13.89 15.21 11.21
CA GLU A 51 -15.30 15.17 11.62
C GLU A 51 -16.13 16.33 11.05
N ASP A 52 -15.49 17.45 10.74
CA ASP A 52 -16.13 18.64 10.16
C ASP A 52 -16.20 18.62 8.62
N LEU A 53 -15.73 17.54 7.97
CA LEU A 53 -15.73 17.41 6.51
C LEU A 53 -16.78 16.40 6.05
N ASP A 54 -17.43 16.72 4.94
CA ASP A 54 -18.19 15.74 4.17
C ASP A 54 -17.24 14.71 3.54
N LEU A 55 -17.46 13.42 3.85
CA LEU A 55 -16.66 12.30 3.40
C LEU A 55 -17.44 11.36 2.46
N GLU A 56 -18.66 11.71 2.05
CA GLU A 56 -19.49 10.89 1.13
C GLU A 56 -18.76 10.66 -0.20
N PHE A 57 -18.03 11.68 -0.67
CA PHE A 57 -17.20 11.62 -1.88
C PHE A 57 -16.24 10.42 -1.89
N TYR A 58 -15.80 9.95 -0.71
CA TYR A 58 -14.82 8.87 -0.62
C TYR A 58 -15.38 7.55 -1.15
N SER A 59 -16.63 7.23 -0.82
CA SER A 59 -17.33 6.06 -1.36
C SER A 59 -17.82 6.30 -2.78
N GLU A 60 -18.34 7.48 -3.09
CA GLU A 60 -18.86 7.82 -4.43
C GLU A 60 -17.78 7.71 -5.51
N ASN A 61 -16.55 8.13 -5.20
CA ASN A 61 -15.40 7.99 -6.09
C ASN A 61 -14.78 6.58 -6.09
N GLY A 62 -15.37 5.63 -5.35
CA GLY A 62 -14.91 4.23 -5.29
C GLY A 62 -13.59 4.02 -4.53
N TYR A 63 -13.17 4.95 -3.67
CA TYR A 63 -11.93 4.81 -2.90
C TYR A 63 -12.04 3.84 -1.71
N GLY A 64 -13.27 3.51 -1.31
CA GLY A 64 -13.56 2.48 -0.33
C GLY A 64 -15.04 2.41 -0.01
N LYS A 65 -15.35 1.78 1.13
CA LYS A 65 -16.73 1.65 1.61
C LYS A 65 -17.26 2.97 2.16
N GLU A 66 -18.58 3.09 2.17
CA GLU A 66 -19.30 4.13 2.89
C GLU A 66 -18.93 4.09 4.39
N ASN A 67 -18.85 5.26 5.04
CA ASN A 67 -18.54 5.40 6.47
C ASN A 67 -17.22 4.69 6.90
N ALA A 68 -16.20 4.72 6.03
CA ALA A 68 -14.90 4.13 6.32
C ALA A 68 -14.20 4.83 7.51
N LYS A 69 -13.97 4.09 8.60
CA LYS A 69 -13.24 4.58 9.80
C LYS A 69 -11.79 4.99 9.52
N THR A 70 -11.19 4.40 8.49
CA THR A 70 -9.81 4.63 8.08
C THR A 70 -9.79 4.86 6.58
N LEU A 71 -9.37 6.05 6.17
CA LEU A 71 -9.27 6.48 4.78
C LEU A 71 -7.83 6.27 4.30
N LYS A 72 -7.69 5.74 3.10
CA LYS A 72 -6.38 5.65 2.44
C LYS A 72 -6.06 6.99 1.82
N ILE A 73 -4.80 7.39 1.96
CA ILE A 73 -4.25 8.59 1.35
C ILE A 73 -2.87 8.29 0.79
N TYR A 74 -2.41 9.10 -0.15
CA TYR A 74 -1.02 9.09 -0.57
C TYR A 74 -0.51 10.51 -0.79
N LYS A 75 0.78 10.73 -0.51
CA LYS A 75 1.48 11.97 -0.81
C LYS A 75 1.92 11.94 -2.28
N ASN A 76 1.46 12.89 -3.07
CA ASN A 76 1.87 13.02 -4.48
C ASN A 76 3.25 13.69 -4.61
N GLU A 77 3.74 13.81 -5.84
CA GLU A 77 5.06 14.38 -6.16
C GLU A 77 5.19 15.87 -5.77
N LYS A 78 4.07 16.59 -5.68
CA LYS A 78 4.00 17.98 -5.20
C LYS A 78 3.93 18.07 -3.67
N GLY A 79 3.95 16.94 -2.98
CA GLY A 79 3.85 16.87 -1.53
C GLY A 79 2.44 17.00 -0.96
N ILE A 80 1.40 16.96 -1.80
CA ILE A 80 0.00 17.08 -1.40
C ILE A 80 -0.57 15.69 -1.10
N TYR A 81 -1.35 15.58 -0.02
CA TYR A 81 -2.08 14.35 0.29
C TYR A 81 -3.36 14.26 -0.55
N VAL A 82 -3.54 13.11 -1.19
CA VAL A 82 -4.70 12.79 -2.04
C VAL A 82 -5.38 11.54 -1.49
N PHE A 83 -6.72 11.53 -1.49
CA PHE A 83 -7.50 10.37 -1.05
C PHE A 83 -7.44 9.21 -2.05
N GLY A 84 -7.54 7.99 -1.52
CA GLY A 84 -7.51 6.75 -2.29
C GLY A 84 -6.16 6.04 -2.28
N ASN A 85 -6.04 5.01 -3.13
CA ASN A 85 -4.78 4.28 -3.31
C ASN A 85 -3.83 5.08 -4.22
N ASN A 86 -2.52 4.92 -4.04
CA ASN A 86 -1.58 5.50 -4.98
C ASN A 86 -1.72 4.83 -6.36
N PRO A 87 -1.98 5.59 -7.45
CA PRO A 87 -2.20 5.01 -8.78
C PRO A 87 -0.96 4.31 -9.33
N ARG A 88 0.25 4.80 -9.05
CA ARG A 88 1.51 4.17 -9.50
C ARG A 88 1.70 2.81 -8.85
N HIS A 89 1.49 2.73 -7.54
CA HIS A 89 1.58 1.47 -6.81
C HIS A 89 0.47 0.49 -7.22
N THR A 90 -0.76 0.99 -7.41
CA THR A 90 -1.89 0.19 -7.88
C THR A 90 -1.62 -0.40 -9.27
N ALA A 91 -1.10 0.38 -10.21
CA ALA A 91 -0.74 -0.09 -11.55
C ALA A 91 0.33 -1.18 -11.51
N ALA A 92 1.39 -0.99 -10.71
CA ALA A 92 2.45 -1.98 -10.52
C ALA A 92 1.91 -3.30 -9.96
N THR A 93 1.09 -3.23 -8.90
CA THR A 93 0.46 -4.42 -8.29
C THR A 93 -0.46 -5.13 -9.28
N ASN A 94 -1.26 -4.39 -10.05
CA ASN A 94 -2.15 -4.96 -11.06
C ASN A 94 -1.36 -5.68 -12.16
N PHE A 95 -0.26 -5.09 -12.63
CA PHE A 95 0.61 -5.73 -13.61
C PHE A 95 1.24 -7.02 -13.04
N GLN A 96 1.78 -6.97 -11.82
CA GLN A 96 2.33 -8.14 -11.16
C GLN A 96 1.29 -9.26 -11.04
N ASN A 97 0.07 -8.95 -10.64
CA ASN A 97 -1.01 -9.95 -10.54
C ASN A 97 -1.36 -10.57 -11.90
N LYS A 98 -1.34 -9.79 -13.00
CA LYS A 98 -1.53 -10.32 -14.35
C LYS A 98 -0.41 -11.29 -14.74
N VAL A 99 0.85 -10.94 -14.45
CA VAL A 99 2.00 -11.82 -14.69
C VAL A 99 1.89 -13.11 -13.88
N LEU A 100 1.54 -13.02 -12.59
CA LEU A 100 1.37 -14.18 -11.71
C LEU A 100 0.23 -15.09 -12.18
N LYS A 101 -0.86 -14.52 -12.68
CA LYS A 101 -1.95 -15.28 -13.30
C LYS A 101 -1.45 -16.01 -14.55
N TRP A 102 -0.80 -15.31 -15.47
CA TRP A 102 -0.23 -15.90 -16.67
C TRP A 102 0.76 -17.05 -16.36
N GLN A 103 1.62 -16.89 -15.34
CA GLN A 103 2.52 -17.96 -14.90
C GLN A 103 1.77 -19.22 -14.43
N ARG A 104 0.66 -19.06 -13.70
CA ARG A 104 -0.18 -20.19 -13.28
C ARG A 104 -0.87 -20.87 -14.46
N ASP A 105 -1.45 -20.08 -15.34
CA ASP A 105 -2.18 -20.57 -16.52
C ASP A 105 -1.25 -21.36 -17.47
N ASN A 106 0.06 -21.07 -17.44
CA ASN A 106 1.08 -21.78 -18.23
C ASN A 106 1.86 -22.84 -17.44
N GLY A 107 1.46 -23.17 -16.20
CA GLY A 107 2.13 -24.18 -15.38
C GLY A 107 3.55 -23.82 -14.89
N LEU A 108 3.97 -22.56 -15.07
CA LEU A 108 5.26 -22.03 -14.60
C LEU A 108 5.25 -21.76 -13.09
N ARG A 109 4.05 -21.66 -12.51
CA ARG A 109 3.83 -21.46 -11.08
C ARG A 109 2.66 -22.33 -10.64
N LYS A 110 2.84 -23.10 -9.57
CA LYS A 110 1.77 -23.86 -8.93
C LYS A 110 0.94 -22.97 -8.00
#